data_AF-A0A3L7WKB5-F1
#
_entry.id   AF-A0A3L7WKB5-F1
#
_cell.length_a   1.000
_cell.length_b   1.000
_cell.length_c   1.000
_cell.angle_alpha   90.00
_cell.angle_beta   90.00
_cell.angle_gamma   90.00
#
_symmetry.space_group_name_H-M   'P 1'
#
loop_
_entity.id
_entity.type
_entity.pdbx_description
1 polymer ?
#
loop_
_entity_poly.entity_id
_entity_poly.type
_entity_poly.pdbx_seq_one_letter_code
_entity_poly.pdbx_strand_id
1 'polypeptide(L)'
;MQIKQRGATPLILATLLLLTASGCGSVLDDARGEPAATPTNFNGLVEQLAAREFSVANVVSGDPGCSDQALVPMAIAFEVSGGGLEGSVQARVYRFKNDESYQKLRASVDTCAAEWISDPATLLMVDASPYVLVTEGVPAGAAADAMRAALREAAGE
;
A
#
# COMPACT_ATOMS: atom_id res chain seq x y z
N MET A 1 -58.74 -54.01 -15.89
CA MET A 1 -57.99 -53.40 -14.78
C MET A 1 -56.52 -53.72 -15.02
N GLN A 2 -55.77 -52.78 -15.62
CA GLN A 2 -54.41 -52.99 -16.16
C GLN A 2 -53.41 -52.22 -15.30
N ILE A 3 -52.46 -52.94 -14.69
CA ILE A 3 -51.42 -52.37 -13.82
C ILE A 3 -50.19 -52.04 -14.69
N LYS A 4 -49.75 -50.79 -14.59
CA LYS A 4 -48.77 -50.13 -15.45
C LYS A 4 -47.34 -50.46 -14.98
N GLN A 5 -46.52 -51.00 -15.88
CA GLN A 5 -45.07 -51.17 -15.71
C GLN A 5 -44.32 -49.83 -15.82
N ARG A 6 -43.18 -49.72 -15.10
CA ARG A 6 -41.94 -48.95 -15.36
C ARG A 6 -41.30 -48.62 -14.01
N GLY A 7 -40.00 -48.74 -13.75
CA GLY A 7 -38.86 -49.10 -14.57
C GLY A 7 -37.73 -49.49 -13.62
N ALA A 8 -36.69 -50.10 -14.18
CA ALA A 8 -35.56 -50.70 -13.47
C ALA A 8 -34.71 -49.68 -12.71
N THR A 9 -34.33 -50.03 -11.49
CA THR A 9 -33.27 -49.34 -10.74
C THR A 9 -32.26 -50.39 -10.27
N PRO A 10 -31.12 -50.57 -10.95
CA PRO A 10 -30.04 -51.40 -10.41
C PRO A 10 -29.25 -50.60 -9.36
N LEU A 11 -29.25 -51.18 -8.16
CA LEU A 11 -28.44 -50.85 -7.00
C LEU A 11 -26.96 -51.14 -7.32
N ILE A 12 -26.14 -50.11 -7.54
CA ILE A 12 -24.68 -50.21 -7.54
C ILE A 12 -24.15 -48.99 -6.78
N LEU A 13 -23.82 -49.17 -5.51
CA LEU A 13 -23.07 -48.18 -4.74
C LEU A 13 -21.87 -48.88 -4.10
N ALA A 14 -20.84 -49.05 -4.92
CA ALA A 14 -19.48 -49.30 -4.48
C ALA A 14 -18.63 -48.13 -4.97
N THR A 15 -17.92 -47.50 -4.05
CA THR A 15 -16.46 -47.28 -4.00
C THR A 15 -16.10 -45.91 -3.41
N LEU A 16 -15.35 -45.98 -2.31
CA LEU A 16 -14.49 -44.96 -1.72
C LEU A 16 -13.90 -44.00 -2.76
N LEU A 17 -13.90 -42.70 -2.46
CA LEU A 17 -12.77 -41.83 -2.78
C LEU A 17 -12.58 -40.82 -1.65
N LEU A 18 -11.45 -40.96 -0.94
CA LEU A 18 -10.90 -39.94 -0.07
C LEU A 18 -10.60 -38.69 -0.91
N LEU A 19 -11.19 -37.55 -0.56
CA LEU A 19 -10.58 -36.26 -0.87
C LEU A 19 -10.18 -35.61 0.46
N THR A 20 -8.92 -35.82 0.80
CA THR A 20 -8.14 -34.95 1.66
C THR A 20 -8.20 -33.55 1.07
N ALA A 21 -8.91 -32.64 1.73
CA ALA A 21 -8.75 -31.21 1.50
C ALA A 21 -7.37 -30.81 2.02
N SER A 22 -6.34 -31.02 1.20
CA SER A 22 -5.05 -30.37 1.33
C SER A 22 -5.27 -28.91 0.98
N GLY A 23 -5.66 -28.09 1.97
CA GLY A 23 -5.42 -26.66 1.89
C GLY A 23 -3.91 -26.45 1.75
N CYS A 24 -3.49 -25.79 0.68
CA CYS A 24 -2.13 -25.30 0.51
C CYS A 24 -1.88 -24.14 1.51
N GLY A 25 -1.82 -24.46 2.78
CA GLY A 25 -1.31 -23.59 3.84
C GLY A 25 -0.38 -24.47 4.64
N SER A 26 0.91 -24.40 4.34
CA SER A 26 1.88 -25.26 5.00
C SER A 26 1.99 -24.82 6.46
N VAL A 27 2.04 -25.76 7.41
CA VAL A 27 2.38 -25.49 8.83
C VAL A 27 3.74 -24.77 8.97
N LEU A 28 4.51 -24.71 7.88
CA LEU A 28 5.76 -23.98 7.75
C LEU A 28 5.58 -22.49 7.42
N ASP A 29 4.39 -22.03 7.01
CA ASP A 29 4.07 -20.59 6.85
C ASP A 29 3.84 -19.95 8.22
N ASP A 30 3.01 -20.55 9.08
CA ASP A 30 2.81 -20.08 10.47
C ASP A 30 4.11 -20.05 11.28
N ALA A 31 5.02 -21.01 11.04
CA ALA A 31 6.32 -21.08 11.74
C ALA A 31 7.34 -20.04 11.27
N ARG A 32 7.14 -19.41 10.11
CA ARG A 32 8.01 -18.35 9.59
C ARG A 32 7.63 -16.96 10.10
N GLY A 33 6.49 -16.85 10.80
CA GLY A 33 5.82 -15.57 10.99
C GLY A 33 5.37 -15.01 9.65
N GLU A 34 4.30 -14.22 9.64
CA GLU A 34 4.10 -13.30 8.52
C GLU A 34 5.40 -12.51 8.33
N PRO A 35 5.95 -12.40 7.11
CA PRO A 35 7.11 -11.57 6.88
C PRO A 35 6.76 -10.20 7.43
N ALA A 36 7.48 -9.73 8.46
CA ALA A 36 7.32 -8.37 8.93
C ALA A 36 7.37 -7.46 7.69
N ALA A 37 6.36 -6.59 7.55
CA ALA A 37 6.18 -5.72 6.39
C ALA A 37 7.54 -5.14 6.00
N THR A 38 8.08 -5.61 4.88
CA THR A 38 9.46 -5.26 4.53
C THR A 38 9.41 -3.82 4.03
N PRO A 39 10.29 -2.92 4.53
CA PRO A 39 10.44 -1.54 4.05
C PRO A 39 10.85 -1.43 2.58
N THR A 40 9.99 -1.80 1.62
CA THR A 40 10.36 -1.69 0.21
C THR A 40 9.20 -1.64 -0.78
N ASN A 41 7.94 -1.87 -0.39
CA ASN A 41 6.87 -1.96 -1.38
C ASN A 41 6.13 -0.64 -1.60
N PHE A 42 6.60 0.17 -2.56
CA PHE A 42 5.80 1.33 -3.03
C PHE A 42 4.42 0.90 -3.51
N ASN A 43 4.28 -0.32 -4.08
CA ASN A 43 2.96 -0.82 -4.48
C ASN A 43 2.04 -1.03 -3.27
N GLY A 44 2.57 -1.37 -2.09
CA GLY A 44 1.76 -1.47 -0.87
C GLY A 44 1.16 -0.11 -0.48
N LEU A 45 1.95 0.97 -0.59
CA LEU A 45 1.40 2.33 -0.43
C LEU A 45 0.35 2.65 -1.50
N VAL A 46 0.61 2.31 -2.76
CA VAL A 46 -0.35 2.53 -3.86
C VAL A 46 -1.66 1.76 -3.63
N GLU A 47 -1.59 0.52 -3.16
CA GLU A 47 -2.75 -0.30 -2.79
C GLU A 47 -3.55 0.35 -1.65
N GLN A 48 -2.87 0.84 -0.61
CA GLN A 48 -3.53 1.53 0.51
C GLN A 48 -4.17 2.87 0.10
N LEU A 49 -3.55 3.59 -0.83
CA LEU A 49 -4.11 4.79 -1.45
C LEU A 49 -5.34 4.43 -2.31
N ALA A 50 -5.24 3.39 -3.13
CA ALA A 50 -6.33 2.92 -3.98
C ALA A 50 -7.54 2.43 -3.18
N ALA A 51 -7.32 1.74 -2.05
CA ALA A 51 -8.36 1.32 -1.12
C ALA A 51 -9.15 2.50 -0.52
N ARG A 52 -8.61 3.73 -0.64
CA ARG A 52 -9.18 4.99 -0.17
C ARG A 52 -9.53 5.92 -1.33
N GLU A 53 -9.74 5.34 -2.51
CA GLU A 53 -10.20 6.02 -3.73
C GLU A 53 -9.20 7.03 -4.32
N PHE A 54 -7.94 7.00 -3.89
CA PHE A 54 -6.86 7.74 -4.54
C PHE A 54 -6.31 6.97 -5.73
N SER A 55 -5.91 7.69 -6.77
CA SER A 55 -5.19 7.16 -7.93
C SER A 55 -3.77 7.73 -7.95
N VAL A 56 -2.81 6.92 -8.40
CA VAL A 56 -1.40 7.29 -8.51
C VAL A 56 -0.98 7.28 -9.99
N ALA A 57 -0.33 8.35 -10.43
CA ALA A 57 0.16 8.51 -11.80
C ALA A 57 1.57 9.13 -11.81
N ASN A 58 2.19 9.17 -13.01
CA ASN A 58 3.44 9.90 -13.27
C ASN A 58 4.57 9.62 -12.25
N VAL A 59 4.78 8.33 -11.95
CA VAL A 59 5.76 7.88 -10.96
C VAL A 59 7.19 8.04 -11.48
N VAL A 60 8.01 8.76 -10.73
CA VAL A 60 9.43 9.01 -11.00
C VAL A 60 10.26 8.61 -9.78
N SER A 61 11.06 7.56 -9.92
CA SER A 61 12.02 7.17 -8.88
C SER A 61 13.28 8.03 -8.95
N GLY A 62 13.82 8.40 -7.80
CA GLY A 62 15.06 9.18 -7.72
C GLY A 62 14.88 10.70 -7.72
N ASP A 63 13.64 11.19 -7.67
CA ASP A 63 13.36 12.63 -7.58
C ASP A 63 12.98 13.06 -6.15
N PRO A 64 13.94 13.62 -5.37
CA PRO A 64 13.64 14.18 -4.06
C PRO A 64 13.02 15.58 -4.13
N GLY A 65 13.02 16.27 -5.28
CA GLY A 65 12.56 17.64 -5.39
C GLY A 65 13.52 18.69 -4.82
N CYS A 66 14.74 18.31 -4.45
CA CYS A 66 15.80 19.19 -3.96
C CYS A 66 17.18 18.72 -4.43
N SER A 67 18.23 19.44 -4.06
CA SER A 67 19.61 19.11 -4.43
C SER A 67 20.29 18.02 -3.58
N ASP A 68 19.67 17.58 -2.48
CA ASP A 68 20.24 16.59 -1.54
C ASP A 68 20.35 15.19 -2.17
N GLN A 69 21.57 14.83 -2.56
CA GLN A 69 21.89 13.53 -3.15
C GLN A 69 21.70 12.36 -2.18
N ALA A 70 21.70 12.60 -0.87
CA ALA A 70 21.46 11.54 0.11
C ALA A 70 20.01 11.04 0.06
N LEU A 71 19.07 11.87 -0.43
CA LEU A 71 17.64 11.53 -0.51
C LEU A 71 17.23 10.83 -1.81
N VAL A 72 18.04 10.95 -2.87
CA VAL A 72 17.76 10.36 -4.19
C VAL A 72 17.41 8.86 -4.11
N PRO A 73 18.15 7.99 -3.39
CA PRO A 73 17.88 6.56 -3.43
C PRO A 73 16.55 6.12 -2.78
N MET A 74 15.95 6.96 -1.92
CA MET A 74 14.69 6.66 -1.24
C MET A 74 13.50 7.45 -1.81
N ALA A 75 13.75 8.46 -2.63
CA ALA A 75 12.71 9.34 -3.13
C ALA A 75 11.95 8.73 -4.31
N ILE A 76 10.63 8.86 -4.27
CA ILE A 76 9.72 8.57 -5.38
C ILE A 76 8.75 9.74 -5.48
N ALA A 77 8.79 10.47 -6.59
CA ALA A 77 7.80 11.49 -6.93
C ALA A 77 6.65 10.86 -7.72
N PHE A 78 5.43 11.31 -7.49
CA PHE A 78 4.23 10.84 -8.19
C PHE A 78 3.09 11.82 -8.03
N GLU A 79 2.11 11.71 -8.92
CA GLU A 79 0.86 12.47 -8.84
C GLU A 79 -0.20 11.64 -8.12
N VAL A 80 -0.97 12.30 -7.26
CA VAL A 80 -2.15 11.72 -6.58
C VAL A 80 -3.39 12.46 -7.03
N SER A 81 -4.48 11.73 -7.30
CA SER A 81 -5.80 12.30 -7.58
C SER A 81 -6.90 11.46 -6.94
N GLY A 82 -8.15 11.91 -6.96
CA GLY A 82 -9.26 11.15 -6.33
C GLY A 82 -9.31 11.33 -4.81
N GLY A 83 -9.98 10.44 -4.09
CA GLY A 83 -10.05 10.45 -2.61
C GLY A 83 -10.53 11.78 -1.98
N GLY A 84 -11.36 12.55 -2.72
CA GLY A 84 -11.85 13.85 -2.29
C GLY A 84 -10.98 15.06 -2.66
N LEU A 85 -9.93 14.88 -3.47
CA LEU A 85 -9.15 15.98 -4.04
C LEU A 85 -9.90 16.68 -5.19
N GLU A 86 -9.76 18.00 -5.29
CA GLU A 86 -10.34 18.81 -6.38
C GLU A 86 -9.59 18.64 -7.73
N GLY A 87 -8.36 18.13 -7.67
CA GLY A 87 -7.49 17.92 -8.82
C GLY A 87 -6.36 16.95 -8.48
N SER A 88 -5.37 16.85 -9.35
CA SER A 88 -4.16 16.10 -9.03
C SER A 88 -3.16 16.96 -8.27
N VAL A 89 -2.54 16.39 -7.25
CA VAL A 89 -1.48 17.01 -6.46
C VAL A 89 -0.17 16.25 -6.61
N GLN A 90 0.95 16.97 -6.59
CA GLN A 90 2.27 16.37 -6.57
C GLN A 90 2.57 15.84 -5.16
N ALA A 91 2.97 14.58 -5.08
CA ALA A 91 3.44 13.94 -3.87
C ALA A 91 4.86 13.39 -4.06
N ARG A 92 5.57 13.23 -2.94
CA ARG A 92 6.83 12.51 -2.83
C ARG A 92 6.78 11.62 -1.61
N VAL A 93 7.20 10.37 -1.77
CA VAL A 93 7.45 9.48 -0.65
C VAL A 93 8.95 9.20 -0.56
N TYR A 94 9.48 9.31 0.65
CA TYR A 94 10.84 8.90 1.01
C TYR A 94 10.74 7.58 1.75
N ARG A 95 11.15 6.50 1.09
CA ARG A 95 11.13 5.15 1.66
C ARG A 95 12.53 4.75 2.10
N PHE A 96 12.76 4.81 3.40
CA PHE A 96 14.03 4.45 3.99
C PHE A 96 14.19 2.94 4.08
N LYS A 97 15.43 2.46 3.99
CA LYS A 97 15.75 1.03 4.04
C LYS A 97 15.34 0.39 5.38
N ASN A 98 15.43 1.16 6.47
CA ASN A 98 15.15 0.75 7.83
C ASN A 98 14.98 1.99 8.72
N ASP A 99 14.55 1.76 9.96
CA ASP A 99 14.36 2.80 10.97
C ASP A 99 15.64 3.61 11.24
N GLU A 100 16.82 2.96 11.24
CA GLU A 100 18.09 3.66 11.43
C GLU A 100 18.33 4.72 10.35
N SER A 101 18.10 4.36 9.08
CA SER A 101 18.22 5.28 7.95
C SER A 101 17.16 6.37 8.00
N TYR A 102 15.93 6.02 8.39
CA TYR A 102 14.84 6.99 8.62
C TYR A 102 15.27 8.03 9.66
N GLN A 103 15.68 7.60 10.86
CA GLN A 103 16.07 8.51 11.94
C GLN A 103 17.25 9.41 11.55
N LYS A 104 18.20 8.87 10.78
CA LYS A 104 19.37 9.63 10.31
C LYS A 104 19.02 10.71 9.28
N LEU A 105 18.10 10.43 8.36
CA LEU A 105 17.82 11.29 7.20
C LEU A 105 16.49 12.04 7.29
N ARG A 106 15.68 11.80 8.33
CA ARG A 106 14.36 12.41 8.47
C ARG A 106 14.39 13.93 8.42
N ALA A 107 15.32 14.57 9.12
CA ALA A 107 15.44 16.03 9.12
C ALA A 107 15.88 16.59 7.74
N SER A 108 16.59 15.80 6.93
CA SER A 108 16.91 16.19 5.55
C SER A 108 15.64 16.31 4.70
N VAL A 109 14.61 15.51 4.97
CA VAL A 109 13.31 15.61 4.26
C VAL A 109 12.63 16.95 4.51
N ASP A 110 12.70 17.51 5.72
CA ASP A 110 12.12 18.84 6.01
C ASP A 110 12.80 19.94 5.21
N THR A 111 14.13 19.90 5.15
CA THR A 111 14.94 20.85 4.38
C THR A 111 14.64 20.73 2.90
N CYS A 112 14.56 19.49 2.40
CA CYS A 112 14.26 19.20 1.01
C CYS A 112 12.84 19.63 0.61
N ALA A 113 11.85 19.39 1.47
CA ALA A 113 10.47 19.81 1.24
C ALA A 113 10.35 21.32 1.07
N ALA A 114 11.10 22.10 1.87
CA ALA A 114 11.09 23.55 1.77
C ALA A 114 11.61 24.10 0.42
N GLU A 115 12.31 23.31 -0.40
CA GLU A 115 12.79 23.74 -1.71
C GLU A 115 11.72 23.68 -2.81
N TRP A 116 10.70 22.81 -2.68
CA TRP A 116 9.69 22.61 -3.73
C TRP A 116 8.25 22.85 -3.29
N ILE A 117 7.98 22.96 -1.99
CA ILE A 117 6.68 23.37 -1.47
C ILE A 117 6.49 24.86 -1.74
N SER A 118 5.44 25.19 -2.48
CA SER A 118 5.07 26.54 -2.87
C SER A 118 4.15 27.20 -1.82
N ASP A 119 3.25 26.43 -1.22
CA ASP A 119 2.36 26.91 -0.15
C ASP A 119 2.45 26.06 1.12
N PRO A 120 3.23 26.51 2.13
CA PRO A 120 3.42 25.77 3.38
C PRO A 120 2.13 25.65 4.20
N ALA A 121 1.11 26.47 3.96
CA ALA A 121 -0.18 26.36 4.67
C ALA A 121 -0.98 25.12 4.23
N THR A 122 -0.66 24.56 3.06
CA THR A 122 -1.30 23.35 2.51
C THR A 122 -0.39 22.12 2.56
N LEU A 123 0.78 22.24 3.20
CA LEU A 123 1.71 21.15 3.40
C LEU A 123 1.05 20.01 4.19
N LEU A 124 1.03 18.83 3.58
CA LEU A 124 0.80 17.58 4.27
C LEU A 124 2.11 16.79 4.30
N MET A 125 2.67 16.67 5.50
CA MET A 125 3.79 15.78 5.79
C MET A 125 3.31 14.70 6.75
N VAL A 126 3.51 13.44 6.39
CA VAL A 126 3.10 12.29 7.20
C VAL A 126 4.33 11.43 7.48
N ASP A 127 4.56 11.21 8.77
CA ASP A 127 5.60 10.35 9.30
C ASP A 127 5.02 9.01 9.73
N ALA A 128 5.52 7.93 9.15
CA ALA A 128 5.21 6.56 9.53
C ALA A 128 6.41 5.68 9.19
N SER A 129 7.27 5.39 10.18
CA SER A 129 8.56 4.74 9.90
C SER A 129 8.37 3.42 9.16
N PRO A 130 9.09 3.17 8.05
CA PRO A 130 10.23 3.91 7.52
C PRO A 130 9.89 4.78 6.29
N TYR A 131 8.71 5.39 6.29
CA TYR A 131 8.22 6.28 5.24
C TYR A 131 8.05 7.72 5.74
N VAL A 132 8.32 8.66 4.86
CA VAL A 132 7.82 10.04 4.96
C VAL A 132 7.10 10.37 3.67
N LEU A 133 5.83 10.75 3.75
CA LEU A 133 5.07 11.28 2.62
C LEU A 133 5.02 12.79 2.73
N VAL A 134 5.24 13.48 1.61
CA VAL A 134 5.19 14.93 1.51
C VAL A 134 4.36 15.31 0.29
N THR A 135 3.41 16.23 0.46
CA THR A 135 2.59 16.80 -0.62
C THR A 135 2.06 18.18 -0.21
N GLU A 136 1.59 18.96 -1.17
CA GLU A 136 0.89 20.22 -0.95
C GLU A 136 -0.46 20.22 -1.69
N GLY A 137 -1.38 21.10 -1.29
CA GLY A 137 -2.69 21.23 -1.93
C GLY A 137 -3.73 20.20 -1.50
N VAL A 138 -3.46 19.39 -0.47
CA VAL A 138 -4.46 18.46 0.10
C VAL A 138 -5.32 19.20 1.13
N PRO A 139 -6.65 19.28 0.95
CA PRO A 139 -7.51 19.93 1.93
C PRO A 139 -7.48 19.19 3.26
N ALA A 140 -7.50 19.96 4.35
CA ALA A 140 -7.62 19.39 5.70
C ALA A 140 -8.93 18.59 5.85
N GLY A 141 -8.92 17.61 6.75
CA GLY A 141 -10.04 16.70 7.00
C GLY A 141 -9.89 15.38 6.27
N ALA A 142 -11.00 14.85 5.74
CA ALA A 142 -11.12 13.45 5.32
C ALA A 142 -10.05 13.00 4.30
N ALA A 143 -9.72 13.84 3.30
CA ALA A 143 -8.70 13.50 2.31
C ALA A 143 -7.31 13.37 2.96
N ALA A 144 -6.89 14.37 3.75
CA ALA A 144 -5.63 14.34 4.48
C ALA A 144 -5.57 13.16 5.48
N ASP A 145 -6.67 12.88 6.18
CA ASP A 145 -6.75 11.76 7.13
C ASP A 145 -6.67 10.40 6.42
N ALA A 146 -7.29 10.27 5.24
CA ALA A 146 -7.19 9.07 4.43
C ALA A 146 -5.75 8.86 3.91
N MET A 147 -5.05 9.90 3.47
CA MET A 147 -3.64 9.80 3.09
C MET A 147 -2.74 9.42 4.28
N ARG A 148 -3.01 9.97 5.47
CA ARG A 148 -2.31 9.58 6.70
C ARG A 148 -2.51 8.10 7.01
N ALA A 149 -3.76 7.63 6.97
CA ALA A 149 -4.10 6.23 7.21
C ALA A 149 -3.45 5.32 6.16
N ALA A 150 -3.44 5.72 4.88
CA ALA A 150 -2.81 4.94 3.82
C ALA A 150 -1.31 4.72 4.09
N LEU A 151 -0.59 5.76 4.50
CA LEU A 151 0.84 5.66 4.79
C LEU A 151 1.11 4.79 6.03
N ARG A 152 0.33 4.96 7.10
CA ARG A 152 0.47 4.20 8.34
C ARG A 152 0.24 2.70 8.14
N GLU A 153 -0.82 2.34 7.44
CA GLU A 153 -1.11 0.94 7.08
C GLU A 153 -0.01 0.36 6.18
N ALA A 154 0.51 1.15 5.23
CA ALA A 154 1.64 0.74 4.41
C ALA A 154 2.95 0.58 5.21
N ALA A 155 3.07 1.27 6.35
CA ALA A 155 4.15 1.11 7.32
C ALA A 155 3.93 -0.06 8.29
N GLY A 156 2.72 -0.63 8.33
CA GLY A 156 2.34 -1.70 9.25
C GLY A 156 1.91 -1.22 10.64
N GLU A 157 1.43 0.02 10.76
CA GLU A 157 0.83 0.59 11.99
C GLU A 157 -0.68 0.35 12.08
#